data_AF-A0A420K8D6-F1
#
_entry.id   AF-A0A420K8D6-F1
#
_cell.length_a   1.000
_cell.length_b   1.000
_cell.length_c   1.000
_cell.angle_alpha   90.00
_cell.angle_beta   90.00
_cell.angle_gamma   90.00
#
_symmetry.space_group_name_H-M   'P 1'
#
loop_
_entity.id
_entity.type
_entity.pdbx_description
1 polymer ?
#
loop_
_entity_poly.entity_id
_entity_poly.type
_entity_poly.pdbx_seq_one_letter_code
_entity_poly.pdbx_strand_id
1 'polypeptide(L)'
;MRDQLQPRLEQARAAEQDIAQAALAGATVQQLAERLDRLQTLKREAAQVQIDAARRIRAQLSAAQYAQLRQRAQATLAAAPAPAEYALLLPGHLPHLMPFVARLGASAEHQQSLARYADEQVRPALRPRLQQAQQLEQEIGRAVLDGRSAGELAPQLGRLAQLKREAAEIHLRCIAHVRQTLPPEQYARLVALATAKD
;
A
#
# COMPACT_ATOMS: atom_id res chain seq x y z
N MET A 1 1.18 -21.50 10.65
CA MET A 1 1.41 -20.32 9.77
C MET A 1 0.14 -19.49 9.66
N ARG A 2 -0.99 -20.09 9.24
CA ARG A 2 -2.28 -19.42 9.11
C ARG A 2 -2.70 -18.70 10.40
N ASP A 3 -2.52 -19.36 11.56
CA ASP A 3 -2.93 -18.85 12.87
C ASP A 3 -2.13 -17.63 13.36
N GLN A 4 -0.93 -17.40 12.82
CA GLN A 4 -0.10 -16.23 13.17
C GLN A 4 -0.17 -15.11 12.13
N LEU A 5 -0.36 -15.46 10.86
CA LEU A 5 -0.39 -14.51 9.76
C LEU A 5 -1.77 -13.85 9.60
N GLN A 6 -2.84 -14.66 9.64
CA GLN A 6 -4.21 -14.21 9.43
C GLN A 6 -4.62 -13.06 10.38
N PRO A 7 -4.47 -13.17 11.72
CA PRO A 7 -4.89 -12.08 12.61
C PRO A 7 -4.11 -10.79 12.39
N ARG A 8 -2.84 -10.86 11.98
CA ARG A 8 -2.03 -9.67 11.67
C ARG A 8 -2.51 -8.97 10.40
N LEU A 9 -2.87 -9.74 9.39
CA LEU A 9 -3.42 -9.20 8.14
C LEU A 9 -4.80 -8.57 8.38
N GLU A 10 -5.63 -9.17 9.22
CA GLU A 10 -6.93 -8.61 9.61
C GLU A 10 -6.76 -7.29 10.38
N GLN A 11 -5.87 -7.25 11.36
CA GLN A 11 -5.55 -6.01 12.08
C GLN A 11 -4.99 -4.92 11.15
N ALA A 12 -4.12 -5.29 10.21
CA ALA A 12 -3.60 -4.35 9.22
C ALA A 12 -4.72 -3.80 8.33
N ARG A 13 -5.65 -4.66 7.87
CA ARG A 13 -6.79 -4.24 7.06
C ARG A 13 -7.74 -3.32 7.82
N ALA A 14 -8.02 -3.63 9.09
CA ALA A 14 -8.83 -2.76 9.95
C ALA A 14 -8.16 -1.39 10.11
N ALA A 15 -6.86 -1.36 10.40
CA ALA A 15 -6.11 -0.11 10.50
C ALA A 15 -6.11 0.70 9.19
N GLU A 16 -6.00 0.05 8.03
CA GLU A 16 -6.13 0.71 6.71
C GLU A 16 -7.50 1.37 6.55
N GLN A 17 -8.58 0.66 6.91
CA GLN A 17 -9.95 1.17 6.83
C GLN A 17 -10.17 2.36 7.78
N ASP A 18 -9.68 2.28 9.02
CA ASP A 18 -9.78 3.35 10.00
C ASP A 18 -9.04 4.62 9.56
N ILE A 19 -7.86 4.46 8.95
CA ILE A 19 -7.09 5.56 8.37
C ILE A 19 -7.86 6.19 7.20
N ALA A 20 -8.38 5.37 6.29
CA ALA A 20 -9.15 5.83 5.14
C ALA A 20 -10.38 6.63 5.57
N GLN A 21 -11.17 6.11 6.52
CA GLN A 21 -12.35 6.79 7.04
C GLN A 21 -12.00 8.10 7.72
N ALA A 22 -10.97 8.11 8.57
CA ALA A 22 -10.54 9.33 9.24
C ALA A 22 -10.01 10.39 8.26
N ALA A 23 -9.30 9.98 7.21
CA ALA A 23 -8.84 10.89 6.16
C ALA A 23 -10.00 11.55 5.40
N LEU A 24 -11.02 10.77 5.03
CA LEU A 24 -12.24 11.29 4.41
C LEU A 24 -13.02 12.21 5.36
N ALA A 25 -13.00 11.92 6.67
CA ALA A 25 -13.57 12.78 7.69
C ALA A 25 -12.77 14.08 7.91
N GLY A 26 -11.57 14.20 7.33
CA GLY A 26 -10.74 15.41 7.36
C GLY A 26 -9.56 15.35 8.33
N ALA A 27 -9.20 14.18 8.85
CA ALA A 27 -8.01 14.02 9.67
C ALA A 27 -6.75 14.34 8.86
N THR A 28 -5.83 15.10 9.48
CA THR A 28 -4.56 15.47 8.86
C THR A 28 -3.55 14.32 8.92
N VAL A 29 -2.51 14.38 8.10
CA VAL A 29 -1.40 13.42 8.15
C VAL A 29 -0.79 13.34 9.57
N GLN A 30 -0.68 14.48 10.26
CA GLN A 30 -0.15 14.52 11.62
C GLN A 30 -1.06 13.78 12.61
N GLN A 31 -2.38 13.94 12.50
CA GLN A 31 -3.36 13.23 13.33
C GLN A 31 -3.41 11.72 13.03
N LEU A 32 -2.96 11.31 11.84
CA LEU A 32 -2.92 9.92 11.40
C LEU A 32 -1.55 9.25 11.62
N ALA A 33 -0.54 9.98 12.08
CA ALA A 33 0.84 9.51 12.15
C ALA A 33 0.98 8.20 12.95
N GLU A 34 0.45 8.16 14.17
CA GLU A 34 0.51 6.97 15.03
C GLU A 34 -0.20 5.76 14.41
N ARG A 35 -1.32 6.00 13.70
CA ARG A 35 -2.06 4.93 13.00
C ARG A 35 -1.25 4.38 11.83
N LEU A 36 -0.57 5.25 11.08
CA LEU A 36 0.35 4.87 10.00
C LEU A 36 1.54 4.07 10.55
N ASP A 37 2.14 4.52 11.65
CA ASP A 37 3.22 3.80 12.35
C ASP A 37 2.79 2.39 12.80
N ARG A 38 1.60 2.30 13.39
CA ARG A 38 1.02 1.01 13.80
C ARG A 38 0.80 0.09 12.61
N LEU A 39 0.24 0.61 11.52
CA LEU A 39 0.00 -0.15 10.30
C LEU A 39 1.31 -0.68 9.68
N GLN A 40 2.35 0.15 9.62
CA GLN A 40 3.68 -0.28 9.17
C GLN A 40 4.23 -1.42 10.04
N THR A 41 4.06 -1.30 11.37
CA THR A 41 4.51 -2.33 12.32
C THR A 41 3.80 -3.66 12.09
N LEU A 42 2.46 -3.66 12.03
CA LEU A 42 1.65 -4.86 11.81
C LEU A 42 2.03 -5.61 10.54
N LYS A 43 2.21 -4.86 9.45
CA LYS A 43 2.54 -5.44 8.17
C LYS A 43 4.01 -5.90 8.09
N ARG A 44 4.94 -5.25 8.81
CA ARG A 44 6.32 -5.75 8.98
C ARG A 44 6.34 -7.08 9.74
N GLU A 45 5.55 -7.20 10.81
CA GLU A 45 5.42 -8.47 11.54
C GLU A 45 4.82 -9.58 10.67
N ALA A 46 3.84 -9.26 9.82
CA ALA A 46 3.29 -10.22 8.87
C ALA A 46 4.36 -10.69 7.86
N ALA A 47 5.18 -9.79 7.33
CA ALA A 47 6.28 -10.13 6.44
C ALA A 47 7.32 -11.02 7.13
N GLN A 48 7.68 -10.72 8.39
CA GLN A 48 8.56 -11.56 9.19
C GLN A 48 8.04 -13.01 9.30
N VAL A 49 6.77 -13.18 9.65
CA VAL A 49 6.14 -14.51 9.77
C VAL A 49 6.19 -15.28 8.44
N GLN A 50 5.99 -14.60 7.31
CA GLN A 50 6.07 -15.21 5.98
C GLN A 50 7.49 -15.63 5.61
N ILE A 51 8.49 -14.78 5.87
CA ILE A 51 9.90 -15.09 5.58
C ILE A 51 10.36 -16.28 6.42
N ASP A 52 10.01 -16.32 7.70
CA ASP A 52 10.34 -17.45 8.58
C ASP A 52 9.65 -18.73 8.13
N ALA A 53 8.42 -18.65 7.61
CA ALA A 53 7.72 -19.79 7.03
C ALA A 53 8.42 -20.29 5.76
N ALA A 54 8.83 -19.40 4.85
CA ALA A 54 9.56 -19.76 3.64
C ALA A 54 10.89 -20.46 3.98
N ARG A 55 11.60 -19.99 5.01
CA ARG A 55 12.83 -20.62 5.51
C ARG A 55 12.58 -22.01 6.07
N ARG A 56 11.51 -22.20 6.86
CA ARG A 56 11.11 -23.54 7.37
C ARG A 56 10.77 -24.50 6.24
N ILE A 57 10.03 -24.04 5.22
CA ILE A 57 9.70 -24.86 4.04
C ILE A 57 10.99 -25.28 3.32
N ARG A 58 11.94 -24.35 3.11
CA ARG A 58 13.23 -24.68 2.51
C ARG A 58 13.97 -25.77 3.28
N ALA A 59 13.97 -25.70 4.61
CA ALA A 59 14.66 -26.67 5.46
C ALA A 59 14.05 -28.08 5.42
N GLN A 60 12.80 -28.22 4.98
CA GLN A 60 12.07 -29.50 4.91
C GLN A 60 12.14 -30.16 3.53
N LEU A 61 12.63 -29.46 2.50
CA LEU A 61 12.67 -29.95 1.14
C LEU A 61 14.09 -30.36 0.74
N SER A 62 14.21 -31.37 -0.12
CA SER A 62 15.48 -31.68 -0.77
C SER A 62 15.90 -30.53 -1.71
N ALA A 63 17.18 -30.47 -2.06
CA ALA A 63 17.69 -29.45 -2.98
C ALA A 63 16.94 -29.45 -4.32
N ALA A 64 16.61 -30.64 -4.86
CA ALA A 64 15.86 -30.78 -6.10
C ALA A 64 14.40 -30.32 -5.97
N GLN A 65 13.73 -30.69 -4.87
CA GLN A 65 12.35 -30.26 -4.60
C GLN A 65 12.27 -28.75 -4.41
N TYR A 66 13.23 -28.17 -3.69
CA TYR A 66 13.28 -26.73 -3.49
C TYR A 66 13.61 -25.97 -4.78
N ALA A 67 14.50 -26.50 -5.63
CA ALA A 67 14.80 -25.90 -6.92
C ALA A 67 13.56 -25.83 -7.82
N GLN A 68 12.74 -26.89 -7.87
CA GLN A 68 11.49 -26.90 -8.62
C GLN A 68 10.46 -25.90 -8.06
N LEU A 69 10.32 -25.85 -6.72
CA LEU A 69 9.44 -24.87 -6.05
C LEU A 69 9.89 -23.43 -6.32
N ARG A 70 11.19 -23.17 -6.22
CA ARG A 70 11.81 -21.85 -6.48
C ARG A 70 11.58 -21.42 -7.92
N GLN A 71 11.76 -22.30 -8.90
CA GLN A 71 11.50 -21.99 -10.31
C GLN A 71 10.04 -21.57 -10.54
N ARG A 72 9.09 -22.28 -9.94
CA ARG A 72 7.66 -21.93 -10.01
C ARG A 72 7.38 -20.58 -9.33
N ALA A 73 7.90 -20.36 -8.14
CA ALA A 73 7.71 -19.11 -7.39
C ALA A 73 8.34 -17.90 -8.11
N GLN A 74 9.51 -18.07 -8.74
CA GLN A 74 10.16 -17.05 -9.56
C GLN A 74 9.34 -16.71 -10.81
N ALA A 75 8.76 -17.71 -11.48
CA ALA A 75 7.85 -17.49 -12.60
C ALA A 75 6.61 -16.69 -12.17
N THR A 76 6.06 -16.97 -10.98
CA THR A 76 4.95 -16.18 -10.41
C THR A 76 5.36 -14.74 -10.06
N LEU A 77 6.54 -14.52 -9.48
CA LEU A 77 7.04 -13.17 -9.18
C LEU A 77 7.28 -12.35 -10.46
N ALA A 78 7.76 -13.00 -11.53
CA ALA A 78 7.98 -12.34 -12.82
C ALA A 78 6.69 -12.06 -13.59
N ALA A 79 5.66 -12.90 -13.40
CA ALA A 79 4.37 -12.80 -14.08
C ALA A 79 3.30 -12.02 -13.29
N ALA A 80 3.55 -11.70 -12.02
CA ALA A 80 2.59 -10.97 -11.20
C ALA A 80 2.38 -9.55 -11.78
N PRO A 81 1.15 -9.17 -12.18
CA PRO A 81 0.82 -7.75 -12.30
C PRO A 81 1.03 -7.07 -10.95
N ALA A 82 1.07 -5.73 -10.95
CA ALA A 82 1.32 -4.88 -9.76
C ALA A 82 0.80 -5.52 -8.45
N PRO A 83 1.63 -5.50 -7.39
CA PRO A 83 1.68 -6.57 -6.41
C PRO A 83 0.31 -6.87 -5.77
N ALA A 84 -0.01 -8.16 -5.69
CA ALA A 84 -1.23 -8.69 -5.09
C ALA A 84 -1.48 -8.14 -3.67
N GLU A 85 -2.73 -8.26 -3.20
CA GLU A 85 -3.34 -7.81 -1.92
C GLU A 85 -2.53 -8.00 -0.61
N TYR A 86 -1.37 -8.67 -0.68
CA TYR A 86 -0.42 -8.88 0.40
C TYR A 86 0.71 -7.85 0.45
N ALA A 87 0.77 -6.90 -0.48
CA ALA A 87 1.69 -5.79 -0.40
C ALA A 87 1.37 -4.94 0.83
N LEU A 88 2.41 -4.71 1.64
CA LEU A 88 2.46 -3.60 2.58
C LEU A 88 1.89 -2.34 1.89
N LEU A 89 1.01 -1.55 2.52
CA LEU A 89 0.53 -0.24 2.03
C LEU A 89 0.49 -0.07 0.49
N LEU A 90 -0.54 -0.59 -0.16
CA LEU A 90 -0.89 -0.13 -1.50
C LEU A 90 -1.70 1.17 -1.37
N PRO A 91 -1.40 2.21 -2.17
CA PRO A 91 -2.29 3.37 -2.29
C PRO A 91 -3.73 2.97 -2.63
N GLY A 92 -3.91 1.82 -3.28
CA GLY A 92 -5.20 1.19 -3.60
C GLY A 92 -6.12 0.90 -2.40
N HIS A 93 -5.60 0.93 -1.17
CA HIS A 93 -6.40 0.77 0.04
C HIS A 93 -6.85 2.10 0.66
N LEU A 94 -6.36 3.22 0.13
CA LEU A 94 -6.87 4.54 0.43
C LEU A 94 -7.89 4.96 -0.64
N PRO A 95 -8.90 5.75 -0.29
CA PRO A 95 -9.95 6.14 -1.22
C PRO A 95 -9.37 7.01 -2.33
N HIS A 96 -9.51 6.57 -3.58
CA HIS A 96 -9.08 7.31 -4.76
C HIS A 96 -10.20 8.25 -5.21
N LEU A 97 -10.13 9.51 -4.82
CA LEU A 97 -11.19 10.49 -5.13
C LEU A 97 -11.07 11.06 -6.55
N MET A 98 -9.85 11.23 -7.07
CA MET A 98 -9.61 11.88 -8.37
C MET A 98 -10.38 11.29 -9.57
N PRO A 99 -10.52 9.95 -9.71
CA PRO A 99 -11.30 9.36 -10.80
C PRO A 99 -12.79 9.78 -10.82
N PHE A 100 -13.35 10.16 -9.67
CA PHE A 100 -14.77 10.51 -9.54
C PHE A 100 -15.04 12.01 -9.66
N VAL A 101 -14.01 12.86 -9.69
CA VAL A 101 -14.14 14.33 -9.79
C VAL A 101 -14.89 14.76 -11.06
N ALA A 102 -14.68 14.06 -12.18
CA ALA A 102 -15.41 14.33 -13.43
C ALA A 102 -16.91 13.99 -13.32
N ARG A 103 -17.28 13.02 -12.47
CA ARG A 103 -18.67 12.58 -12.27
C ARG A 103 -19.48 13.49 -11.33
N LEU A 104 -18.85 14.48 -10.71
CA LEU A 104 -19.48 15.37 -9.72
C LEU A 104 -20.29 16.53 -10.30
N GLY A 105 -20.08 16.88 -11.58
CA GLY A 105 -20.57 18.14 -12.11
C GLY A 105 -19.98 19.37 -11.40
N ALA A 106 -18.77 19.26 -10.84
CA ALA A 106 -18.04 20.40 -10.28
C ALA A 106 -17.74 21.44 -11.38
N SER A 107 -17.52 22.71 -11.00
CA SER A 107 -17.17 23.76 -11.97
C SER A 107 -15.89 23.40 -12.72
N ALA A 108 -15.78 23.86 -13.97
CA ALA A 108 -14.58 23.64 -14.78
C ALA A 108 -13.31 24.15 -14.07
N GLU A 109 -13.43 25.24 -13.32
CA GLU A 109 -12.36 25.80 -12.49
C GLU A 109 -11.90 24.85 -11.38
N HIS A 110 -12.82 24.27 -10.61
CA HIS A 110 -12.47 23.30 -9.57
C HIS A 110 -11.87 22.03 -10.17
N GLN A 111 -12.43 21.52 -11.28
CA GLN A 111 -11.90 20.34 -11.96
C GLN A 111 -10.48 20.57 -12.48
N GLN A 112 -10.23 21.73 -13.10
CA GLN A 112 -8.92 22.08 -13.64
C GLN A 112 -7.89 22.32 -12.53
N SER A 113 -8.30 22.95 -11.42
CA SER A 113 -7.43 23.15 -10.26
C SER A 113 -6.98 21.80 -9.65
N LEU A 114 -7.92 20.87 -9.43
CA LEU A 114 -7.63 19.54 -8.91
C LEU A 114 -6.79 18.69 -9.87
N ALA A 115 -7.08 18.76 -11.18
CA ALA A 115 -6.30 18.06 -12.19
C ALA A 115 -4.84 18.55 -12.21
N ARG A 116 -4.65 19.88 -12.22
CA ARG A 116 -3.33 20.51 -12.16
C ARG A 116 -2.56 20.11 -10.90
N TYR A 117 -3.19 20.15 -9.72
CA TYR A 117 -2.56 19.70 -8.49
C TYR A 117 -2.12 18.22 -8.57
N ALA A 118 -2.95 17.36 -9.15
CA ALA A 118 -2.61 15.96 -9.32
C ALA A 118 -1.43 15.76 -10.29
N ASP A 119 -1.37 16.51 -11.39
CA ASP A 119 -0.28 16.46 -12.37
C ASP A 119 1.04 17.02 -11.85
N GLU A 120 1.00 18.13 -11.11
CA GLU A 120 2.19 18.87 -10.71
C GLU A 120 2.76 18.38 -9.38
N GLN A 121 1.91 17.94 -8.44
CA GLN A 121 2.32 17.65 -7.06
C GLN A 121 2.19 16.17 -6.71
N VAL A 122 1.10 15.51 -7.12
CA VAL A 122 0.80 14.15 -6.67
C VAL A 122 1.52 13.11 -7.52
N ARG A 123 1.25 13.07 -8.83
CA ARG A 123 1.81 12.07 -9.75
C ARG A 123 3.35 12.06 -9.76
N PRO A 124 4.05 13.20 -9.85
CA PRO A 124 5.51 13.23 -9.88
C PRO A 124 6.14 12.77 -8.57
N ALA A 125 5.51 13.06 -7.43
CA ALA A 125 6.00 12.62 -6.14
C ALA A 125 5.71 11.13 -5.86
N LEU A 126 4.54 10.64 -6.28
CA LEU A 126 4.05 9.31 -5.97
C LEU A 126 4.68 8.23 -6.86
N ARG A 127 4.72 8.44 -8.18
CA ARG A 127 5.19 7.44 -9.16
C ARG A 127 6.59 6.87 -8.85
N PRO A 128 7.64 7.67 -8.61
CA PRO A 128 8.97 7.11 -8.33
C PRO A 128 9.02 6.28 -7.05
N ARG A 129 8.23 6.65 -6.02
CA ARG A 129 8.15 5.89 -4.76
C ARG A 129 7.51 4.53 -4.96
N LEU A 130 6.42 4.47 -5.73
CA LEU A 130 5.76 3.21 -6.05
C LEU A 130 6.65 2.29 -6.90
N GLN A 131 7.39 2.86 -7.87
CA GLN A 131 8.35 2.11 -8.66
C GLN A 131 9.49 1.54 -7.79
N GLN A 132 10.07 2.35 -6.91
CA GLN A 132 11.11 1.89 -5.98
C GLN A 132 10.58 0.82 -5.01
N ALA A 133 9.36 1.01 -4.47
CA ALA A 133 8.75 0.04 -3.59
C ALA A 133 8.52 -1.30 -4.31
N GLN A 134 8.04 -1.26 -5.55
CA GLN A 134 7.83 -2.47 -6.35
C GLN A 134 9.14 -3.20 -6.65
N GLN A 135 10.20 -2.48 -7.02
CA GLN A 135 11.53 -3.07 -7.24
C GLN A 135 12.03 -3.76 -5.97
N LEU A 136 11.94 -3.07 -4.83
CA LEU A 136 12.38 -3.58 -3.55
C LEU A 136 11.59 -4.81 -3.09
N GLU A 137 10.29 -4.88 -3.37
CA GLU A 137 9.47 -6.08 -3.12
C GLU A 137 9.94 -7.28 -3.93
N GLN A 138 10.29 -7.08 -5.21
CA GLN A 138 10.82 -8.15 -6.06
C GLN A 138 12.20 -8.62 -5.57
N GLU A 139 13.06 -7.69 -5.16
CA GLU A 139 14.37 -8.01 -4.60
C GLU A 139 14.26 -8.81 -3.30
N ILE A 140 13.39 -8.37 -2.38
CA ILE A 140 13.09 -9.09 -1.14
C ILE A 140 12.54 -10.48 -1.48
N GLY A 141 11.56 -10.59 -2.39
CA GLY A 141 10.99 -11.87 -2.81
C GLY A 141 12.03 -12.84 -3.34
N ARG A 142 12.94 -12.38 -4.20
CA ARG A 142 14.07 -13.19 -4.70
C ARG A 142 14.99 -13.62 -3.56
N ALA A 143 15.36 -12.70 -2.69
CA ALA A 143 16.25 -12.96 -1.57
C ALA A 143 15.67 -13.99 -0.57
N VAL A 144 14.35 -13.95 -0.34
CA VAL A 144 13.63 -14.94 0.48
C VAL A 144 13.66 -16.32 -0.19
N LEU A 145 13.51 -16.39 -1.52
CA LEU A 145 13.65 -17.64 -2.27
C LEU A 145 15.10 -18.15 -2.32
N ASP A 146 16.07 -17.26 -2.09
CA ASP A 146 17.47 -17.63 -1.88
C ASP A 146 17.75 -18.00 -0.40
N GLY A 147 16.70 -17.93 0.43
CA GLY A 147 16.61 -18.26 1.86
C GLY A 147 17.33 -17.31 2.79
N ARG A 148 17.47 -16.04 2.40
CA ARG A 148 17.78 -14.96 3.34
C ARG A 148 16.73 -14.92 4.44
N SER A 149 17.21 -14.75 5.66
CA SER A 149 16.35 -14.53 6.83
C SER A 149 15.80 -13.11 6.85
N ALA A 150 14.73 -12.91 7.62
CA ALA A 150 14.17 -11.59 7.77
C ALA A 150 15.10 -10.62 8.51
N GLY A 151 15.98 -11.11 9.39
CA GLY A 151 17.02 -10.30 10.01
C GLY A 151 18.03 -9.76 8.99
N GLU A 152 18.45 -10.59 8.03
CA GLU A 152 19.30 -10.15 6.91
C GLU A 152 18.59 -9.19 5.96
N LEU A 153 17.26 -9.25 5.89
CA LEU A 153 16.42 -8.40 5.05
C LEU A 153 15.85 -7.19 5.79
N ALA A 154 16.20 -6.99 7.07
CA ALA A 154 15.64 -5.93 7.90
C ALA A 154 15.84 -4.52 7.30
N PRO A 155 17.01 -4.17 6.72
CA PRO A 155 17.20 -2.87 6.06
C PRO A 155 16.26 -2.67 4.86
N GLN A 156 16.13 -3.68 4.00
CA GLN A 156 15.24 -3.64 2.83
C GLN A 156 13.77 -3.54 3.25
N LEU A 157 13.35 -4.31 4.27
CA LEU A 157 12.01 -4.23 4.82
C LEU A 157 11.71 -2.86 5.43
N GLY A 158 12.68 -2.27 6.14
CA GLY A 158 12.58 -0.92 6.68
C GLY A 158 12.41 0.13 5.58
N ARG A 159 13.24 0.07 4.52
CA ARG A 159 13.14 0.99 3.38
C ARG A 159 11.82 0.83 2.63
N LEU A 160 11.34 -0.40 2.44
CA LEU A 160 10.05 -0.67 1.82
C LEU A 160 8.90 -0.06 2.63
N ALA A 161 8.91 -0.25 3.95
CA ALA A 161 7.91 0.34 4.83
C ALA A 161 7.91 1.88 4.74
N GLN A 162 9.09 2.50 4.71
CA GLN A 162 9.24 3.95 4.56
C GLN A 162 8.65 4.45 3.24
N LEU A 163 9.06 3.88 2.09
CA LEU A 163 8.59 4.30 0.77
C LEU A 163 7.07 4.27 0.66
N LYS A 164 6.45 3.25 1.25
CA LYS A 164 5.00 3.07 1.21
C LYS A 164 4.26 4.01 2.16
N ARG A 165 4.86 4.37 3.29
CA ARG A 165 4.34 5.45 4.14
C ARG A 165 4.38 6.78 3.42
N GLU A 166 5.51 7.13 2.81
CA GLU A 166 5.63 8.38 2.04
C GLU A 166 4.57 8.45 0.93
N ALA A 167 4.33 7.34 0.22
CA ALA A 167 3.26 7.23 -0.77
C ALA A 167 1.86 7.45 -0.16
N ALA A 168 1.57 6.83 0.99
CA ALA A 168 0.30 7.01 1.70
C ALA A 168 0.11 8.47 2.14
N GLU A 169 1.13 9.11 2.68
CA GLU A 169 1.08 10.51 3.11
C GLU A 169 0.83 11.49 1.94
N ILE A 170 1.44 11.23 0.77
CA ILE A 170 1.14 11.99 -0.46
C ILE A 170 -0.34 11.89 -0.81
N HIS A 171 -0.89 10.67 -0.74
CA HIS A 171 -2.30 10.42 -1.05
C HIS A 171 -3.25 11.07 -0.03
N LEU A 172 -2.93 11.01 1.26
CA LEU A 172 -3.68 11.69 2.33
C LEU A 172 -3.68 13.21 2.14
N ARG A 173 -2.54 13.80 1.76
CA ARG A 173 -2.49 15.23 1.40
C ARG A 173 -3.35 15.55 0.18
N CYS A 174 -3.41 14.65 -0.80
CA CYS A 174 -4.31 14.82 -1.95
C CYS A 174 -5.79 14.82 -1.53
N ILE A 175 -6.21 13.91 -0.66
CA ILE A 175 -7.59 13.89 -0.11
C ILE A 175 -7.89 15.20 0.63
N ALA A 176 -6.97 15.68 1.46
CA ALA A 176 -7.11 16.95 2.17
C ALA A 176 -7.22 18.14 1.21
N HIS A 177 -6.43 18.16 0.14
CA HIS A 177 -6.50 19.20 -0.89
C HIS A 177 -7.85 19.19 -1.61
N VAL A 178 -8.33 18.02 -2.03
CA VAL A 178 -9.65 17.86 -2.65
C VAL A 178 -10.76 18.40 -1.75
N ARG A 179 -10.71 18.10 -0.45
CA ARG A 179 -11.67 18.61 0.54
C ARG A 179 -11.64 20.13 0.68
N GLN A 180 -10.45 20.74 0.57
CA GLN A 180 -10.29 22.20 0.68
C GLN A 180 -10.73 22.94 -0.59
N THR A 181 -10.60 22.31 -1.76
CA THR A 181 -10.98 22.92 -3.04
C THR A 181 -12.48 22.86 -3.30
N LEU A 182 -13.16 21.79 -2.88
CA LEU A 182 -14.58 21.59 -3.16
C LEU A 182 -15.48 22.17 -2.05
N PRO A 183 -16.66 22.72 -2.41
CA PRO A 183 -17.72 23.00 -1.45
C PRO A 183 -18.08 21.74 -0.62
N PRO A 184 -18.46 21.88 0.66
CA PRO A 184 -18.75 20.74 1.54
C PRO A 184 -19.76 19.74 0.96
N GLU A 185 -20.81 20.21 0.29
CA GLU A 185 -21.84 19.37 -0.31
C GLU A 185 -21.30 18.58 -1.51
N GLN A 186 -20.44 19.20 -2.31
CA GLN A 186 -19.76 18.53 -3.42
C GLN A 186 -18.75 17.51 -2.90
N TYR A 187 -17.99 17.84 -1.87
CA TYR A 187 -17.09 16.88 -1.24
C TYR A 187 -17.86 15.68 -0.65
N ALA A 188 -18.98 15.89 0.04
CA ALA A 188 -19.80 14.81 0.58
C ALA A 188 -20.32 13.87 -0.52
N ARG A 189 -20.77 14.43 -1.66
CA ARG A 189 -21.18 13.64 -2.83
C ARG A 189 -20.01 12.88 -3.44
N LEU A 190 -18.82 13.49 -3.50
CA LEU A 190 -17.60 12.83 -3.97
C LEU A 190 -17.26 11.61 -3.12
N VAL A 191 -17.30 11.77 -1.80
CA VAL A 191 -17.06 10.67 -0.86
C VAL A 191 -18.09 9.57 -1.09
N ALA A 192 -19.38 9.91 -1.17
CA ALA A 192 -20.44 8.93 -1.42
C ALA A 192 -20.22 8.14 -2.73
N LEU A 193 -19.82 8.80 -3.81
CA LEU A 193 -19.48 8.16 -5.09
C LEU A 193 -18.27 7.22 -4.97
N ALA A 194 -17.23 7.64 -4.25
CA ALA A 194 -16.00 6.86 -4.10
C ALA A 194 -16.15 5.67 -3.13
N THR A 195 -17.14 5.71 -2.23
CA THR A 195 -17.41 4.65 -1.25
C THR A 195 -18.62 3.78 -1.60
N ALA A 196 -19.40 4.16 -2.61
CA ALA A 196 -20.45 3.30 -3.15
C ALA A 196 -19.78 2.03 -3.70
N LYS A 197 -20.09 0.88 -3.11
CA LYS A 197 -19.67 -0.41 -3.64
C LYS A 197 -20.35 -0.60 -5.01
N ASP A 198 -19.56 -0.83 -6.05
CA ASP A 198 -20.00 -1.62 -7.19
C ASP A 198 -20.01 -3.10 -6.77
#